data_AF-A0A6P0WY75-F1
#
_entry.id   AF-A0A6P0WY75-F1
#
_cell.length_a   1.000
_cell.length_b   1.000
_cell.length_c   1.000
_cell.angle_alpha   90.00
_cell.angle_beta   90.00
_cell.angle_gamma   90.00
#
_symmetry.space_group_name_H-M   'P 1'
#
loop_
_entity.id
_entity.type
_entity.pdbx_description
1 polymer ?
#
loop_
_entity_poly.entity_id
_entity_poly.type
_entity_poly.pdbx_seq_one_letter_code
_entity_poly.pdbx_strand_id
1 'polypeptide(L)' 'YLRELTALLPQAQAVMLYFINRSDCSHFAPGDNYDPVYGELLRDAVNQGIKVLPCRFEITPQGIRYLGLAEFLLANS' A
#
# COMPACT_ATOMS: atom_id res chain seq x y z
N TYR A 1 -8.88 4.02 9.23
CA TYR A 1 -8.08 2.87 8.78
C TYR A 1 -6.61 2.91 9.19
N LEU A 2 -5.73 3.75 8.62
CA LEU A 2 -4.28 3.72 8.96
C LEU A 2 -4.02 3.87 10.47
N ARG A 3 -4.64 4.87 11.12
CA ARG A 3 -4.51 5.09 12.57
C ARG A 3 -5.03 3.91 13.40
N GLU A 4 -6.09 3.25 12.96
CA GLU A 4 -6.67 2.09 13.64
C GLU A 4 -5.75 0.86 13.52
N LEU A 5 -5.16 0.66 12.33
CA LEU A 5 -4.18 -0.41 12.10
C LEU A 5 -2.94 -0.22 12.97
N THR A 6 -2.46 1.01 13.11
CA THR A 6 -1.29 1.32 13.95
C THR A 6 -1.57 1.02 15.43
N ALA A 7 -2.80 1.23 15.89
CA ALA A 7 -3.19 0.97 17.28
C ALA A 7 -3.15 -0.53 17.68
N LEU A 8 -3.06 -1.44 16.70
CA LEU A 8 -2.90 -2.89 16.93
C LEU A 8 -1.44 -3.31 17.14
N LEU A 9 -0.49 -2.39 16.97
CA LEU A 9 0.92 -2.65 17.21
C LEU A 9 1.30 -2.44 18.68
N PRO A 10 2.18 -3.28 19.25
CA PRO A 10 2.84 -4.44 18.62
C PRO A 10 2.08 -5.77 18.80
N GLN A 11 0.81 -5.76 19.25
CA GLN A 11 0.09 -6.99 19.62
C GLN A 11 -0.20 -7.90 18.41
N ALA A 12 -0.29 -7.33 17.21
CA ALA A 12 -0.46 -8.07 15.96
C ALA A 12 0.44 -7.49 14.85
N GLN A 13 0.68 -8.26 13.80
CA GLN A 13 1.31 -7.73 12.59
C GLN A 13 0.26 -7.01 11.73
N ALA A 14 0.31 -5.68 11.70
CA ALA A 14 -0.56 -4.89 10.84
C ALA A 14 -0.02 -4.83 9.40
N VAL A 15 -0.91 -5.05 8.43
CA VAL A 15 -0.60 -5.04 7.00
C VAL A 15 -1.62 -4.17 6.27
N MET A 16 -1.14 -3.20 5.49
CA MET A 16 -1.94 -2.46 4.52
C MET A 16 -1.80 -3.14 3.15
N LEU A 17 -2.87 -3.79 2.69
CA LEU A 17 -2.91 -4.48 1.41
C LEU A 17 -3.66 -3.62 0.37
N TYR A 18 -2.98 -3.26 -0.71
CA TYR A 18 -3.59 -2.57 -1.84
C TYR A 18 -3.89 -3.56 -2.96
N PHE A 19 -5.02 -3.36 -3.61
CA PHE A 19 -5.46 -4.16 -4.75
C PHE A 19 -5.39 -3.31 -6.02
N ILE A 20 -4.30 -3.48 -6.78
CA ILE A 20 -3.98 -2.64 -7.94
C ILE A 20 -4.42 -3.36 -9.22
N ASN A 21 -5.49 -2.86 -9.84
CA ASN A 21 -6.07 -3.39 -11.08
C ASN A 21 -5.47 -2.77 -12.35
N ARG A 22 -4.17 -2.42 -12.28
CA ARG A 22 -3.39 -1.89 -13.39
C ARG A 22 -2.15 -2.76 -13.55
N SER A 23 -2.21 -3.69 -14.49
CA SER A 23 -1.13 -4.64 -14.75
C SER A 23 0.17 -3.97 -15.23
N ASP A 24 0.05 -2.76 -15.80
CA ASP A 24 1.14 -1.94 -16.31
C ASP A 24 1.87 -1.11 -15.23
N CYS A 25 1.30 -0.98 -14.03
CA CYS A 25 1.99 -0.34 -12.91
C CYS A 25 3.02 -1.27 -12.30
N SER A 26 4.30 -0.89 -12.30
CA SER A 26 5.35 -1.59 -11.57
C SER A 26 5.72 -0.93 -10.23
N HIS A 27 5.29 0.30 -9.99
CA HIS A 27 5.60 1.07 -8.78
C HIS A 27 4.32 1.52 -8.08
N PHE A 28 4.41 1.68 -6.76
CA PHE A 28 3.37 2.22 -5.91
C PHE A 28 3.96 3.29 -4.99
N ALA A 29 3.34 4.46 -4.94
CA ALA A 29 3.71 5.56 -4.07
C ALA A 29 2.43 6.25 -3.57
N PRO A 30 2.44 6.86 -2.37
CA PRO A 30 1.35 7.73 -1.97
C PRO A 30 1.22 8.89 -2.97
N GLY A 31 -0.02 9.26 -3.29
CA GLY A 31 -0.34 10.33 -4.22
C GLY A 31 -0.27 11.70 -3.57
N ASP A 32 0.91 12.11 -3.07
CA ASP A 32 1.09 13.33 -2.26
C ASP A 32 0.57 14.60 -2.93
N ASN A 33 0.60 14.67 -4.27
CA ASN A 33 0.04 15.78 -5.05
C ASN A 33 -1.48 15.93 -4.93
N TYR A 34 -2.19 14.83 -4.65
CA TYR A 34 -3.64 14.78 -4.52
C TYR A 34 -4.08 14.75 -3.07
N ASP A 35 -3.35 14.02 -2.22
CA ASP A 35 -3.62 13.91 -0.79
C ASP A 35 -2.31 13.80 0.02
N PRO A 36 -1.72 14.94 0.39
CA PRO A 36 -0.47 14.96 1.16
C PRO A 36 -0.65 14.40 2.58
N VAL A 37 -1.83 14.56 3.17
CA VAL A 37 -2.14 14.07 4.53
C VAL A 37 -2.14 12.55 4.56
N TYR A 38 -2.71 11.92 3.54
CA TYR A 38 -2.64 10.46 3.39
C TYR A 38 -1.19 9.98 3.25
N GLY A 39 -0.38 10.68 2.46
CA GLY A 39 1.03 10.38 2.27
C GLY A 39 1.82 10.39 3.57
N GLU A 40 1.64 11.43 4.38
CA GLU A 40 2.24 11.55 5.72
C GLU A 40 1.79 10.40 6.64
N LEU A 41 0.48 10.13 6.71
CA LEU A 41 -0.05 9.06 7.55
C LEU A 41 0.46 7.67 7.14
N LEU A 42 0.63 7.42 5.85
CA LEU A 42 1.16 6.16 5.35
C LEU A 42 2.65 6.02 5.70
N ARG A 43 3.44 7.09 5.54
CA ARG A 43 4.85 7.13 5.95
C ARG A 43 4.99 6.87 7.46
N ASP A 44 4.19 7.54 8.28
CA ASP A 44 4.19 7.34 9.73
C ASP A 44 3.78 5.93 10.14
N ALA A 45 2.79 5.36 9.47
CA ALA A 45 2.35 3.98 9.68
C ALA A 45 3.47 2.97 9.39
N VAL A 46 4.18 3.14 8.28
CA VAL A 46 5.31 2.29 7.91
C VAL A 46 6.44 2.40 8.93
N ASN A 47 6.78 3.62 9.34
CA ASN A 47 7.79 3.87 10.37
C ASN A 47 7.44 3.20 11.71
N GLN A 48 6.15 3.06 12.02
CA GLN A 48 5.67 2.35 13.21
C GLN A 48 5.66 0.82 13.06
N GLY A 49 5.92 0.28 11.87
CA GLY A 49 6.05 -1.15 11.61
C GLY A 49 4.89 -1.77 10.80
N ILE A 50 3.98 -0.96 10.25
CA ILE A 50 2.97 -1.47 9.32
C ILE A 50 3.65 -1.94 8.03
N LYS A 51 3.36 -3.16 7.61
CA LYS A 51 3.80 -3.69 6.32
C LYS A 51 2.86 -3.21 5.21
N VAL A 52 3.42 -2.79 4.08
CA VAL A 52 2.64 -2.38 2.90
C VAL A 52 2.81 -3.41 1.79
N LEU A 53 1.69 -3.92 1.27
CA LEU A 53 1.64 -4.90 0.19
C LEU A 53 0.87 -4.33 -1.01
N PRO A 54 1.55 -3.69 -1.98
CA PRO A 54 0.92 -3.21 -3.19
C PRO A 54 0.73 -4.35 -4.20
N CYS A 55 -0.29 -5.17 -3.98
CA CYS A 55 -0.56 -6.35 -4.79
C CYS A 55 -1.16 -5.97 -6.15
N ARG A 56 -0.56 -6.48 -7.22
CA ARG A 56 -0.98 -6.22 -8.59
C ARG A 56 -1.82 -7.36 -9.13
N PHE A 57 -2.84 -7.01 -9.90
CA PHE A 57 -3.75 -7.97 -10.51
C PHE A 57 -3.99 -7.63 -11.97
N GLU A 58 -4.00 -8.65 -12.81
CA GLU A 58 -4.58 -8.59 -14.14
C GLU A 58 -6.05 -9.04 -14.03
N ILE A 59 -6.95 -8.19 -14.52
CA ILE A 59 -8.37 -8.52 -14.61
C ILE A 59 -8.70 -8.79 -16.07
N THR A 60 -9.26 -9.96 -16.33
CA THR A 60 -9.77 -10.39 -17.63
C THR A 60 -11.22 -10.85 -17.47
N PRO A 61 -12.00 -10.95 -18.56
CA PRO A 61 -13.32 -11.58 -18.50
C PRO A 61 -13.28 -13.04 -17.96
N GLN A 62 -12.14 -13.72 -18.07
CA GLN A 62 -11.94 -15.10 -17.62
C GLN A 62 -11.59 -15.20 -16.13
N GLY A 63 -11.20 -14.09 -15.49
CA GLY A 63 -10.88 -14.05 -14.07
C GLY A 63 -9.80 -13.06 -13.69
N ILE A 64 -9.31 -13.22 -12.46
CA ILE A 64 -8.30 -12.36 -11.82
C ILE A 64 -7.01 -13.15 -11.65
N ARG A 65 -5.89 -12.57 -12.06
CA ARG A 65 -4.55 -13.17 -11.93
C ARG A 65 -3.65 -12.28 -11.09
N TYR A 66 -3.07 -12.84 -10.02
CA TYR A 66 -2.08 -12.13 -9.20
C TYR A 66 -0.75 -12.01 -9.96
N LEU A 67 -0.20 -10.80 -10.03
CA LEU A 67 1.02 -10.45 -10.79
C LEU A 67 2.22 -10.12 -9.89
N GLY A 68 2.11 -10.40 -8.58
CA GLY A 68 3.14 -10.03 -7.61
C GLY A 68 2.93 -8.63 -7.00
N LEU A 69 3.95 -8.17 -6.27
CA LEU A 69 3.97 -6.85 -5.65
C LEU A 69 4.52 -5.81 -6.64
N ALA A 70 3.97 -4.60 -6.60
CA ALA A 70 4.65 -3.42 -7.14
C ALA A 70 5.82 -3.03 -6.21
N GLU A 71 6.81 -2.35 -6.75
CA GLU A 71 7.84 -1.71 -5.94
C GLU A 71 7.21 -0.58 -5.13
N PHE A 72 7.33 -0.65 -3.80
CA PHE A 72 6.82 0.40 -2.93
C PHE A 72 7.86 1.50 -2.75
N LEU A 73 7.54 2.69 -3.26
CA LEU A 73 8.38 3.87 -3.18
C LEU A 73 7.87 4.77 -2.05
N LEU A 74 8.63 4.81 -0.96
CA LEU A 74 8.49 5.86 0.06
C LEU A 74 9.34 7.04 -0.39
N ALA A 75 8.70 8.11 -0.88
CA ALA A 75 9.41 9.35 -1.11
C ALA A 75 9.90 9.89 0.25
N ASN A 76 11.22 10.09 0.38
CA ASN A 76 11.78 10.82 1.51
C ASN A 76 11.41 12.28 1.31
N SER A 77 10.54 12.81 2.18
CA SER A 77 10.29 14.25 2.34
C SER A 77 11.55 15.00 2.78
#